data_AF-A0A498MHU6-F1
#
_entry.id   AF-A0A498MHU6-F1
#
_cell.length_a   1.000
_cell.length_b   1.000
_cell.length_c   1.000
_cell.angle_alpha   90.00
_cell.angle_beta   90.00
_cell.angle_gamma   90.00
#
_symmetry.space_group_name_H-M   'P 1'
#
loop_
_entity.id
_entity.type
_entity.pdbx_description
1 polymer ?
#
loop_
_entity_poly.entity_id
_entity_poly.type
_entity_poly.pdbx_seq_one_letter_code
_entity_poly.pdbx_strand_id
1 'polypeptide(L)'
;MPKNLKKDGKLQEETRVQASSNATGEPTQPRPTTANDSASPPSTQDIMDAITALSASFNQKFDTLTEALTELRSTMTTITERVTTIEEATTNQETRLTCVEKQCAELLDECKRLKDKCNDLESRSRRNNIRLIGVAEKEENGRPTEFIAKLLPMLLGPENFSKPIQIDRAHRALRRPSDDRPRAFVIRVHHYQTKELIMKLAREKSLEYNGRRVHIFPDLTSDVLKQRYRFAELKKKCKNLGVKYGFRFPFPFIVTAKEGETKTFETPEEAGKYLSRVVDNWPVD
;
A
#
# COMPACT_ATOMS: atom_id res chain seq x y z
N MET A 1 11.41 7.00 -2.59
CA MET A 1 11.04 8.05 -3.57
C MET A 1 9.52 8.21 -3.56
N PRO A 2 8.96 9.15 -2.77
CA PRO A 2 7.63 9.69 -3.03
C PRO A 2 7.76 11.08 -3.67
N LYS A 3 6.92 11.38 -4.66
CA LYS A 3 6.75 12.76 -5.14
C LYS A 3 5.31 13.19 -4.89
N ASN A 4 5.22 14.30 -4.16
CA ASN A 4 4.07 15.10 -3.83
C ASN A 4 3.24 15.47 -5.07
N LEU A 5 1.91 15.52 -4.91
CA LEU A 5 1.06 16.41 -5.70
C LEU A 5 0.47 17.46 -4.76
N LYS A 6 0.97 18.69 -4.90
CA LYS A 6 0.41 19.91 -4.32
C LYS A 6 -0.71 20.41 -5.24
N LYS A 7 -1.83 20.81 -4.63
CA LYS A 7 -2.83 21.73 -5.20
C LYS A 7 -2.15 23.05 -5.56
N ASP A 8 -2.57 23.66 -6.66
CA ASP A 8 -3.00 25.07 -6.76
C ASP A 8 -3.40 25.35 -8.22
N GLY A 9 -4.53 26.05 -8.41
CA GLY A 9 -5.07 26.33 -9.75
C GLY A 9 -6.31 27.21 -9.70
N LYS A 10 -6.10 28.46 -9.32
CA LYS A 10 -7.01 29.60 -9.51
C LYS A 10 -7.25 29.80 -11.01
N LEU A 11 -8.50 29.98 -11.44
CA LEU A 11 -8.83 30.58 -12.73
C LEU A 11 -9.96 31.60 -12.53
N GLN A 12 -9.54 32.86 -12.42
CA GLN A 12 -10.29 34.01 -12.91
C GLN A 12 -10.01 34.10 -14.41
N GLU A 13 -11.04 34.31 -15.23
CA GLU A 13 -10.85 35.08 -16.47
C GLU A 13 -12.14 35.86 -16.79
N GLU A 14 -11.93 37.16 -16.90
CA GLU A 14 -12.88 38.21 -17.27
C GLU A 14 -13.00 38.31 -18.81
N THR A 15 -14.23 38.44 -19.27
CA THR A 15 -14.72 39.43 -20.26
C THR A 15 -14.03 39.56 -21.62
N ARG A 16 -14.77 39.34 -22.71
CA ARG A 16 -14.96 40.41 -23.73
C ARG A 16 -16.23 40.26 -24.58
N VAL A 17 -16.94 41.39 -24.57
CA VAL A 17 -18.08 41.85 -25.35
C VAL A 17 -17.87 41.79 -26.86
N GLN A 18 -18.93 41.46 -27.61
CA GLN A 18 -19.19 42.08 -28.92
C GLN A 18 -20.65 42.52 -29.05
N ALA A 19 -20.86 43.80 -28.78
CA ALA A 19 -21.87 44.58 -29.48
C ALA A 19 -21.34 44.83 -30.91
N SER A 20 -22.19 44.63 -31.91
CA SER A 20 -21.96 45.16 -33.26
C SER A 20 -23.23 45.83 -33.74
N SER A 21 -23.14 47.15 -33.75
CA SER A 21 -23.93 48.10 -34.53
C SER A 21 -23.88 47.76 -36.02
N ASN A 22 -24.99 47.94 -36.73
CA ASN A 22 -24.89 48.47 -38.09
C ASN A 22 -26.09 49.36 -38.40
N ALA A 23 -25.75 50.57 -38.86
CA ALA A 23 -26.64 51.60 -39.32
C ALA A 23 -26.55 51.73 -40.85
N THR A 24 -27.61 52.31 -41.41
CA THR A 24 -27.70 53.08 -42.67
C THR A 24 -28.17 52.33 -43.92
N GLY A 25 -29.28 52.83 -44.47
CA GLY A 25 -29.82 52.47 -45.79
C GLY A 25 -31.19 53.10 -46.04
N GLU A 26 -31.25 54.42 -46.18
CA GLU A 26 -32.36 55.14 -46.83
C GLU A 26 -32.55 54.65 -48.28
N PRO A 27 -33.79 54.71 -48.81
CA PRO A 27 -33.96 55.51 -50.03
C PRO A 27 -35.16 56.47 -50.00
N THR A 28 -34.99 57.50 -50.82
CA THR A 28 -35.61 58.81 -50.85
C THR A 28 -36.85 58.88 -51.78
N GLN A 29 -37.93 59.53 -51.29
CA GLN A 29 -38.93 60.41 -51.96
C GLN A 29 -40.08 59.85 -52.88
N PRO A 30 -41.20 60.60 -53.12
CA PRO A 30 -41.42 62.05 -52.93
C PRO A 30 -42.71 62.54 -52.22
N ARG A 31 -42.69 63.86 -51.96
CA ARG A 31 -43.72 64.82 -51.47
C ARG A 31 -45.02 64.83 -52.31
N PRO A 32 -46.19 65.20 -51.74
CA PRO A 32 -46.66 66.61 -51.80
C PRO A 32 -47.29 67.10 -50.46
N THR A 33 -46.94 68.27 -49.94
CA THR A 33 -47.57 69.60 -50.14
C THR A 33 -48.83 69.82 -49.29
N THR A 34 -48.64 70.57 -48.19
CA THR A 34 -49.53 71.53 -47.49
C THR A 34 -50.97 71.16 -47.09
N ALA A 35 -51.22 71.17 -45.77
CA ALA A 35 -52.26 71.95 -45.06
C ALA A 35 -52.22 71.48 -43.59
N ASN A 36 -51.70 72.26 -42.65
CA ASN A 36 -52.47 73.15 -41.78
C ASN A 36 -53.66 72.42 -41.10
N ASP A 37 -53.54 72.09 -39.81
CA ASP A 37 -54.53 72.51 -38.81
C ASP A 37 -54.09 72.22 -37.36
N SER A 38 -54.10 73.30 -36.58
CA SER A 38 -54.37 73.43 -35.14
C SER A 38 -54.14 72.23 -34.22
N ALA A 39 -53.06 72.30 -33.42
CA ALA A 39 -52.96 71.57 -32.16
C ALA A 39 -53.98 72.12 -31.16
N SER A 40 -55.12 71.45 -31.07
CA SER A 40 -56.08 71.59 -29.96
C SER A 40 -55.52 70.89 -28.71
N PRO A 41 -55.87 71.33 -27.48
CA PRO A 41 -55.52 70.57 -26.29
C PRO A 41 -56.08 69.14 -26.42
N PRO A 42 -55.34 68.10 -25.96
CA PRO A 42 -55.73 66.72 -26.17
C PRO A 42 -57.16 66.52 -25.69
N SER A 43 -58.00 65.98 -26.59
CA SER A 43 -59.38 65.70 -26.29
C SER A 43 -59.42 64.68 -25.15
N THR A 44 -60.42 64.76 -24.28
CA THR A 44 -60.68 63.73 -23.27
C THR A 44 -60.75 62.32 -23.87
N GLN A 45 -61.11 62.21 -25.17
CA GLN A 45 -61.09 60.96 -25.92
C GLN A 45 -59.67 60.41 -26.15
N ASP A 46 -58.71 61.24 -26.53
CA ASP A 46 -57.31 60.82 -26.78
C ASP A 46 -56.63 60.30 -25.51
N ILE A 47 -56.97 60.91 -24.36
CA ILE A 47 -56.49 60.48 -23.04
C ILE A 47 -57.09 59.12 -22.67
N MET A 48 -58.38 58.90 -22.96
CA MET A 48 -59.05 57.62 -22.71
C MET A 48 -58.52 56.50 -23.62
N ASP A 49 -58.20 56.81 -24.87
CA ASP A 49 -57.59 55.86 -25.81
C ASP A 49 -56.16 55.49 -25.39
N ALA A 50 -55.37 56.45 -24.88
CA ALA A 50 -54.06 56.17 -24.33
C ALA A 50 -54.12 55.33 -23.03
N ILE A 51 -55.10 55.58 -22.15
CA ILE A 51 -55.31 54.78 -20.93
C ILE A 51 -55.73 53.35 -21.25
N THR A 52 -56.63 53.16 -22.22
CA THR A 52 -57.07 51.83 -22.65
C THR A 52 -55.95 51.06 -23.33
N ALA A 53 -55.16 51.72 -24.19
CA ALA A 53 -53.97 51.12 -24.79
C ALA A 53 -52.91 50.73 -23.75
N LEU A 54 -52.69 51.58 -22.73
CA LEU A 54 -51.78 51.29 -21.63
C LEU A 54 -52.29 50.13 -20.77
N SER A 55 -53.59 50.08 -20.47
CA SER A 55 -54.23 48.97 -19.76
C SER A 55 -54.11 47.66 -20.53
N ALA A 56 -54.34 47.67 -21.85
CA ALA A 56 -54.13 46.51 -22.70
C ALA A 56 -52.67 46.04 -22.70
N SER A 57 -51.70 46.96 -22.79
CA SER A 57 -50.28 46.64 -22.71
C SER A 57 -49.88 46.06 -21.34
N PHE A 58 -50.43 46.60 -20.25
CA PHE A 58 -50.21 46.05 -18.90
C PHE A 58 -50.79 44.65 -18.77
N ASN A 59 -52.02 44.41 -19.22
CA ASN A 59 -52.64 43.09 -19.18
C ASN A 59 -51.81 42.07 -19.97
N GLN A 60 -51.36 42.41 -21.18
CA GLN A 60 -50.49 41.54 -21.97
C GLN A 60 -49.17 41.19 -21.24
N LYS A 61 -48.55 42.17 -20.56
CA LYS A 61 -47.35 41.93 -19.75
C LYS A 61 -47.65 41.07 -18.52
N PHE A 62 -48.81 41.25 -17.87
CA PHE A 62 -49.24 40.40 -16.76
C PHE A 62 -49.50 38.97 -17.20
N ASP A 63 -50.09 38.76 -18.38
CA ASP A 63 -50.30 37.43 -18.96
C ASP A 63 -48.95 36.76 -19.22
N THR A 64 -48.02 37.48 -19.86
CA THR A 64 -46.66 36.98 -20.13
C THR A 64 -45.91 36.64 -18.83
N LEU A 65 -46.03 37.47 -17.79
CA LEU A 65 -45.43 37.20 -16.49
C LEU A 65 -46.08 35.99 -15.80
N THR A 66 -47.39 35.82 -15.95
CA THR A 66 -48.10 34.67 -15.37
C THR A 66 -47.66 33.38 -16.04
N GLU A 67 -47.53 33.36 -17.37
CA GLU A 67 -46.99 32.24 -18.13
C GLU A 67 -45.57 31.90 -17.67
N ALA A 68 -44.67 32.88 -17.61
CA ALA A 68 -43.30 32.67 -17.14
C ALA A 68 -43.25 32.14 -15.70
N LEU A 69 -44.13 32.61 -14.80
CA LEU A 69 -44.24 32.09 -13.43
C LEU A 69 -44.76 30.65 -13.40
N THR A 70 -45.67 30.27 -14.30
CA THR A 70 -46.13 28.88 -14.38
C THR A 70 -45.05 27.94 -14.89
N GLU A 71 -44.28 28.36 -15.90
CA GLU A 71 -43.12 27.61 -16.40
C GLU A 71 -42.03 27.47 -15.32
N LEU A 72 -41.74 28.56 -14.59
CA LEU A 72 -40.80 28.53 -13.49
C LEU A 72 -41.26 27.60 -12.35
N ARG A 73 -42.55 27.58 -12.03
CA ARG A 73 -43.10 26.61 -11.07
C ARG A 73 -42.93 25.18 -11.57
N SER A 74 -43.23 24.91 -12.84
CA SER A 74 -43.08 23.58 -13.42
C SER A 74 -41.63 23.10 -13.35
N THR A 75 -40.67 23.95 -13.76
CA THR A 75 -39.24 23.62 -13.70
C THR A 75 -38.76 23.41 -12.27
N MET A 76 -39.23 24.21 -11.32
CA MET A 76 -38.90 24.05 -9.90
C MET A 76 -39.41 22.72 -9.34
N THR A 77 -40.62 22.29 -9.70
CA THR A 77 -41.16 20.97 -9.33
C THR A 77 -40.29 19.85 -9.90
N THR A 78 -39.94 19.89 -11.19
CA THR A 78 -39.07 18.88 -11.82
C THR A 78 -37.68 18.84 -11.18
N ILE A 79 -37.10 20.00 -10.83
CA ILE A 79 -35.81 20.07 -10.13
C ILE A 79 -35.93 19.41 -8.76
N THR A 80 -37.00 19.70 -8.02
CA THR A 80 -37.23 19.12 -6.69
C THR A 80 -37.33 17.59 -6.76
N GLU A 81 -38.09 17.05 -7.72
CA GLU A 81 -38.20 15.60 -7.96
C GLU A 81 -36.84 14.97 -8.30
N ARG A 82 -36.06 15.61 -9.17
CA ARG A 82 -34.72 15.12 -9.51
C ARG A 82 -33.76 15.15 -8.32
N VAL A 83 -33.82 16.19 -7.49
CA VAL A 83 -33.00 16.31 -6.27
C VAL A 83 -33.36 15.19 -5.30
N THR A 84 -34.64 14.96 -5.02
CA THR A 84 -35.06 13.87 -4.11
C THR A 84 -34.60 12.49 -4.61
N THR A 85 -34.69 12.23 -5.92
CA THR A 85 -34.20 10.97 -6.52
C THR A 85 -32.68 10.82 -6.34
N ILE A 86 -31.91 11.90 -6.48
CA ILE A 86 -30.46 11.89 -6.29
C ILE A 86 -30.11 11.70 -4.81
N GLU A 87 -30.83 12.33 -3.90
CA GLU A 87 -30.64 12.17 -2.45
C GLU A 87 -30.84 10.71 -2.04
N GLU A 88 -31.95 10.08 -2.47
CA GLU A 88 -32.21 8.66 -2.22
C GLU A 88 -31.12 7.75 -2.80
N ALA A 89 -30.71 8.00 -4.05
CA ALA A 89 -29.64 7.27 -4.69
C ALA A 89 -28.30 7.43 -3.94
N THR A 90 -28.02 8.63 -3.42
CA THR A 90 -26.81 8.94 -2.64
C THR A 90 -26.83 8.18 -1.32
N THR A 91 -27.93 8.19 -0.57
CA THR A 91 -28.07 7.41 0.66
C THR A 91 -27.90 5.91 0.42
N ASN A 92 -28.46 5.38 -0.67
CA ASN A 92 -28.25 3.97 -1.05
C ASN A 92 -26.77 3.69 -1.40
N GLN A 93 -26.09 4.62 -2.08
CA GLN A 93 -24.66 4.47 -2.36
C GLN A 93 -23.81 4.52 -1.08
N GLU A 94 -24.10 5.43 -0.15
CA GLU A 94 -23.39 5.53 1.14
C GLU A 94 -23.54 4.26 1.99
N THR A 95 -24.74 3.70 2.06
CA THR A 95 -24.99 2.44 2.78
C THR A 95 -24.24 1.27 2.14
N ARG A 96 -24.24 1.18 0.80
CA ARG A 96 -23.45 0.17 0.07
C ARG A 96 -21.95 0.36 0.28
N LEU A 97 -21.45 1.59 0.25
CA LEU A 97 -20.04 1.91 0.46
C LEU A 97 -19.60 1.49 1.87
N THR A 98 -20.39 1.82 2.89
CA THR A 98 -20.14 1.39 4.28
C THR A 98 -20.10 -0.14 4.41
N CYS A 99 -21.01 -0.83 3.73
CA CYS A 99 -21.04 -2.30 3.71
C CYS A 99 -19.76 -2.88 3.07
N VAL A 100 -19.34 -2.33 1.94
CA VAL A 100 -18.11 -2.76 1.24
C VAL A 100 -16.88 -2.48 2.09
N GLU A 101 -16.77 -1.32 2.72
CA GLU A 101 -15.65 -0.99 3.62
C GLU A 101 -15.55 -1.98 4.78
N LYS A 102 -16.69 -2.34 5.38
CA LYS A 102 -16.75 -3.37 6.42
C LYS A 102 -16.28 -4.73 5.92
N GLN A 103 -16.77 -5.17 4.76
CA GLN A 103 -16.34 -6.43 4.14
C GLN A 103 -14.84 -6.42 3.81
N CYS A 104 -14.31 -5.30 3.31
CA CYS A 104 -12.89 -5.14 3.05
C CYS A 104 -12.06 -5.27 4.34
N ALA A 105 -12.51 -4.66 5.44
CA ALA A 105 -11.84 -4.79 6.74
C ALA A 105 -11.84 -6.24 7.24
N GLU A 106 -12.98 -6.93 7.19
CA GLU A 106 -13.11 -8.34 7.57
C GLU A 106 -12.22 -9.25 6.72
N LEU A 107 -12.17 -9.02 5.40
CA LEU A 107 -11.30 -9.77 4.48
C LEU A 107 -9.82 -9.52 4.74
N LEU A 108 -9.42 -8.29 5.08
CA LEU A 108 -8.04 -7.97 5.43
C LEU A 108 -7.60 -8.70 6.70
N ASP A 109 -8.46 -8.73 7.71
CA ASP A 109 -8.20 -9.44 8.97
C ASP A 109 -8.11 -10.96 8.74
N GLU A 110 -9.01 -11.53 7.95
CA GLU A 110 -8.96 -12.95 7.59
C GLU A 110 -7.71 -13.29 6.78
N CYS A 111 -7.34 -12.45 5.81
CA CYS A 111 -6.10 -12.63 5.04
C CYS A 111 -4.86 -12.60 5.96
N LYS A 112 -4.82 -11.69 6.94
CA LYS A 112 -3.74 -11.62 7.93
C LYS A 112 -3.70 -12.90 8.77
N ARG A 113 -4.84 -13.34 9.28
CA ARG A 113 -4.96 -14.57 10.08
C ARG A 113 -4.51 -15.81 9.31
N LEU A 114 -4.93 -15.94 8.05
CA LEU A 114 -4.52 -17.04 7.18
C LEU A 114 -3.02 -17.00 6.88
N LYS A 115 -2.48 -15.81 6.60
CA LYS A 115 -1.04 -15.64 6.38
C LYS A 115 -0.22 -16.07 7.60
N ASP A 116 -0.63 -15.66 8.80
CA ASP A 116 0.05 -16.01 10.05
C ASP A 116 -0.04 -17.53 10.31
N LYS A 117 -1.21 -18.14 10.07
CA LYS A 117 -1.40 -19.59 10.16
C LYS A 117 -0.53 -20.36 9.18
N CYS A 118 -0.47 -19.92 7.92
CA CYS A 118 0.39 -20.52 6.89
C CYS A 118 1.87 -20.44 7.28
N ASN A 119 2.33 -19.28 7.75
CA ASN A 119 3.69 -19.10 8.22
C ASN A 119 4.03 -20.01 9.42
N ASP A 120 3.12 -20.16 10.37
CA ASP A 120 3.30 -21.02 11.54
C ASP A 120 3.36 -22.51 11.16
N LEU A 121 2.46 -22.96 10.28
CA LEU A 121 2.48 -24.33 9.75
C LEU A 121 3.77 -24.62 8.97
N GLU A 122 4.17 -23.71 8.10
CA GLU A 122 5.41 -23.82 7.34
C GLU A 122 6.63 -23.84 8.27
N SER A 123 6.66 -22.96 9.27
CA SER A 123 7.73 -22.91 10.26
C SER A 123 7.83 -24.21 11.06
N ARG A 124 6.70 -24.80 11.47
CA ARG A 124 6.65 -26.11 12.14
C ARG A 124 7.18 -27.22 11.24
N SER A 125 6.77 -27.25 9.98
CA SER A 125 7.24 -28.23 9.01
C SER A 125 8.76 -28.14 8.76
N ARG A 126 9.37 -26.97 8.92
CA ARG A 126 10.80 -26.73 8.70
C ARG A 126 11.67 -26.84 9.96
N ARG A 127 11.12 -27.11 11.16
CA ARG A 127 11.89 -27.13 12.43
C ARG A 127 13.07 -28.11 12.42
N ASN A 128 12.90 -29.26 11.79
CA ASN A 128 13.93 -30.29 11.66
C ASN A 128 14.83 -30.09 10.42
N ASN A 129 14.60 -29.03 9.65
CA ASN A 129 15.34 -28.76 8.44
C ASN A 129 16.54 -27.86 8.71
N ILE A 130 17.65 -28.17 8.03
CA ILE A 130 18.86 -27.36 7.97
C ILE A 130 19.22 -27.06 6.53
N ARG A 131 19.97 -25.98 6.32
CA ARG A 131 20.52 -25.58 5.03
C ARG A 131 22.03 -25.65 5.06
N LEU A 132 22.62 -26.35 4.10
CA LEU A 132 24.07 -26.42 3.90
C LEU A 132 24.45 -25.62 2.66
N ILE A 133 25.37 -24.68 2.80
CA ILE A 133 25.82 -23.78 1.73
C ILE A 133 27.34 -23.93 1.55
N GLY A 134 27.82 -23.95 0.30
CA GLY A 134 29.26 -23.98 -0.02
C GLY A 134 29.77 -25.27 -0.65
N VAL A 135 28.92 -26.30 -0.76
CA VAL A 135 29.27 -27.58 -1.42
C VAL A 135 29.11 -27.47 -2.93
N ALA A 136 30.16 -27.82 -3.69
CA ALA A 136 30.19 -27.69 -5.15
C ALA A 136 29.11 -28.55 -5.81
N GLU A 137 28.58 -28.12 -6.97
CA GLU A 137 27.55 -28.91 -7.67
C GLU A 137 28.09 -30.27 -8.13
N LYS A 138 27.22 -31.29 -8.14
CA LYS A 138 27.48 -32.66 -8.64
C LYS A 138 28.38 -33.55 -7.76
N GLU A 139 28.95 -33.05 -6.66
CA GLU A 139 29.70 -33.88 -5.71
C GLU A 139 28.84 -34.98 -5.05
N GLU A 140 27.52 -34.79 -5.01
CA GLU A 140 26.58 -35.78 -4.47
C GLU A 140 26.37 -37.02 -5.35
N ASN A 141 26.83 -37.03 -6.61
CA ASN A 141 26.66 -38.14 -7.56
C ASN A 141 25.22 -38.69 -7.65
N GLY A 142 24.22 -37.79 -7.58
CA GLY A 142 22.80 -38.15 -7.65
C GLY A 142 22.20 -38.75 -6.37
N ARG A 143 22.99 -38.92 -5.30
CA ARG A 143 22.54 -39.46 -4.00
C ARG A 143 22.74 -38.45 -2.87
N PRO A 144 21.97 -37.35 -2.86
CA PRO A 144 22.15 -36.26 -1.89
C PRO A 144 21.97 -36.72 -0.43
N THR A 145 21.05 -37.62 -0.14
CA THR A 145 20.79 -38.10 1.24
C THR A 145 21.98 -38.87 1.80
N GLU A 146 22.53 -39.83 1.05
CA GLU A 146 23.69 -40.61 1.47
C GLU A 146 24.95 -39.75 1.60
N PHE A 147 25.14 -38.82 0.65
CA PHE A 147 26.25 -37.88 0.68
C PHE A 147 26.22 -37.02 1.95
N ILE A 148 25.06 -36.42 2.28
CA ILE A 148 24.92 -35.58 3.47
C ILE A 148 25.09 -36.38 4.76
N ALA A 149 24.56 -37.61 4.82
CA ALA A 149 24.71 -38.47 5.99
C ALA A 149 26.18 -38.78 6.33
N LYS A 150 27.05 -38.89 5.30
CA LYS A 150 28.50 -39.06 5.46
C LYS A 150 29.24 -37.75 5.70
N LEU A 151 28.80 -36.67 5.05
CA LEU A 151 29.46 -35.37 5.13
C LEU A 151 29.30 -34.69 6.50
N LEU A 152 28.12 -34.77 7.13
CA LEU A 152 27.87 -34.07 8.39
C LEU A 152 28.81 -34.53 9.53
N PRO A 153 29.01 -35.83 9.80
CA PRO A 153 29.98 -36.28 10.79
C PRO A 153 31.42 -35.87 10.44
N MET A 154 31.80 -35.93 9.16
CA MET A 154 33.12 -35.51 8.69
C MET A 154 33.39 -34.03 9.02
N LEU A 155 32.40 -33.15 8.79
CA LEU A 155 32.55 -31.72 9.05
C LEU A 155 32.51 -31.35 10.53
N LEU A 156 31.71 -32.08 11.31
CA LEU A 156 31.37 -31.69 12.69
C LEU A 156 32.13 -32.50 13.76
N GLY A 157 32.96 -33.45 13.33
CA GLY A 157 33.67 -34.37 14.21
C GLY A 157 32.85 -35.64 14.45
N PRO A 158 33.25 -36.81 13.94
CA PRO A 158 32.52 -38.06 14.16
C PRO A 158 32.41 -38.44 15.64
N GLU A 159 33.36 -38.00 16.47
CA GLU A 159 33.39 -38.19 17.93
C GLU A 159 32.19 -37.56 18.65
N ASN A 160 31.57 -36.54 18.04
CA ASN A 160 30.43 -35.84 18.63
C ASN A 160 29.11 -36.59 18.45
N PHE A 161 29.09 -37.69 17.69
CA PHE A 161 27.89 -38.46 17.38
C PHE A 161 28.05 -39.92 17.81
N SER A 162 27.30 -40.32 18.83
CA SER A 162 27.28 -41.72 19.30
C SER A 162 26.54 -42.68 18.36
N LYS A 163 25.69 -42.15 17.48
CA LYS A 163 24.92 -42.90 16.49
C LYS A 163 25.05 -42.24 15.11
N PRO A 164 24.94 -43.00 14.02
CA PRO A 164 24.88 -42.43 12.68
C PRO A 164 23.74 -41.41 12.55
N ILE A 165 24.02 -40.28 11.90
CA ILE A 165 23.03 -39.23 11.67
C ILE A 165 22.00 -39.74 10.68
N GLN A 166 20.75 -39.87 11.13
CA GLN A 166 19.63 -40.25 10.28
C GLN A 166 19.05 -39.03 9.56
N ILE A 167 19.04 -39.09 8.23
CA ILE A 167 18.53 -38.05 7.34
C ILE A 167 17.30 -38.61 6.61
N ASP A 168 16.14 -37.97 6.79
CA ASP A 168 14.92 -38.37 6.10
C ASP A 168 15.02 -38.05 4.60
N ARG A 169 15.51 -36.85 4.28
CA ARG A 169 15.58 -36.34 2.91
C ARG A 169 16.62 -35.23 2.81
N ALA A 170 17.47 -35.31 1.79
CA ALA A 170 18.28 -34.17 1.37
C ALA A 170 18.10 -33.92 -0.12
N HIS A 171 18.09 -32.65 -0.52
CA HIS A 171 18.01 -32.24 -1.92
C HIS A 171 18.62 -30.85 -2.06
N ARG A 172 19.06 -30.49 -3.27
CA ARG A 172 19.44 -29.10 -3.57
C ARG A 172 18.21 -28.24 -3.76
N ALA A 173 18.31 -26.98 -3.35
CA ALA A 173 17.27 -25.99 -3.64
C ALA A 173 17.06 -25.88 -5.16
N LEU A 174 15.81 -25.70 -5.59
CA LEU A 174 15.48 -25.65 -7.03
C LEU A 174 16.11 -24.43 -7.72
N ARG A 175 16.06 -23.27 -7.07
CA ARG A 175 16.54 -22.00 -7.63
C ARG A 175 18.06 -21.91 -7.57
N ARG A 176 18.70 -21.71 -8.73
CA ARG A 176 20.11 -21.32 -8.81
C ARG A 176 20.30 -19.88 -8.33
N PRO A 177 21.29 -19.60 -7.46
CA PRO A 177 21.70 -18.24 -7.17
C PRO A 177 22.14 -17.52 -8.45
N SER A 178 21.86 -16.22 -8.56
CA SER A 178 22.26 -15.41 -9.73
C SER A 178 23.78 -15.20 -9.86
N ASP A 179 24.54 -15.58 -8.84
CA ASP A 179 25.94 -15.22 -8.61
C ASP A 179 26.88 -16.42 -8.79
N ASP A 180 26.46 -17.39 -9.62
CA ASP A 180 27.11 -18.69 -9.88
C ASP A 180 27.49 -19.52 -8.63
N ARG A 181 27.02 -19.09 -7.45
CA ARG A 181 27.24 -19.78 -6.18
C ARG A 181 26.55 -21.14 -6.20
N PRO A 182 27.17 -22.19 -5.64
CA PRO A 182 26.55 -23.50 -5.56
C PRO A 182 25.20 -23.47 -4.83
N ARG A 183 24.22 -24.22 -5.35
CA ARG A 183 22.90 -24.34 -4.73
C ARG A 183 23.01 -24.95 -3.33
N ALA A 184 22.34 -24.33 -2.37
CA ALA A 184 22.25 -24.85 -1.01
C ALA A 184 21.51 -26.19 -0.97
N PHE A 185 21.94 -27.10 -0.09
CA PHE A 185 21.13 -28.26 0.26
C PHE A 185 20.06 -27.87 1.28
N VAL A 186 18.87 -28.45 1.14
CA VAL A 186 17.82 -28.48 2.16
C VAL A 186 17.75 -29.90 2.68
N ILE A 187 18.01 -30.05 3.97
CA ILE A 187 18.22 -31.35 4.62
C ILE A 187 17.23 -31.46 5.76
N ARG A 188 16.43 -32.53 5.78
CA ARG A 188 15.55 -32.88 6.90
C ARG A 188 16.23 -33.93 7.77
N VAL A 189 16.57 -33.55 8.98
CA VAL A 189 17.15 -34.46 9.99
C VAL A 189 16.01 -35.20 10.68
N HIS A 190 16.17 -36.50 10.90
CA HIS A 190 15.11 -37.32 11.49
C HIS A 190 14.78 -36.88 12.93
N HIS A 191 15.81 -36.72 13.77
CA HIS A 191 15.67 -36.33 15.17
C HIS A 191 15.99 -34.85 15.41
N TYR A 192 15.07 -34.15 16.09
CA TYR A 192 15.23 -32.74 16.45
C TYR A 192 16.48 -32.48 17.32
N GLN A 193 16.76 -33.37 18.28
CA GLN A 193 17.93 -33.26 19.16
C GLN A 193 19.24 -33.29 18.37
N THR A 194 19.35 -34.21 17.40
CA THR A 194 20.52 -34.30 16.50
C THR A 194 20.67 -33.03 15.67
N LYS A 195 19.55 -32.47 15.17
CA LYS A 195 19.57 -31.19 14.46
C LYS A 195 20.07 -30.05 15.35
N GLU A 196 19.63 -29.96 16.59
CA GLU A 196 20.08 -28.90 17.51
C GLU A 196 21.58 -29.05 17.86
N LEU A 197 22.06 -30.29 18.03
CA LEU A 197 23.48 -30.57 18.21
C LEU A 197 24.31 -30.13 16.99
N ILE A 198 23.87 -30.49 15.77
CA ILE A 198 24.49 -30.02 14.52
C ILE A 198 24.56 -28.49 14.49
N MET A 199 23.46 -27.82 14.82
CA MET A 199 23.40 -26.35 14.82
C MET A 199 24.29 -25.71 15.88
N LYS A 200 24.51 -26.37 17.02
CA LYS A 200 25.44 -25.92 18.06
C LYS A 200 26.89 -26.03 17.57
N LEU A 201 27.29 -27.21 17.11
CA LEU A 201 28.65 -27.48 16.63
C LEU A 201 29.03 -26.58 15.44
N ALA A 202 28.09 -26.34 14.53
CA ALA A 202 28.29 -25.45 13.38
C ALA A 202 28.53 -23.98 13.75
N ARG A 203 28.18 -23.54 14.96
CA ARG A 203 28.46 -22.17 15.44
C ARG A 203 29.82 -22.05 16.12
N GLU A 204 30.34 -23.15 16.66
CA GLU A 204 31.59 -23.16 17.44
C GLU A 204 32.82 -23.19 16.55
N LYS A 205 32.75 -23.85 15.39
CA LYS A 205 33.88 -24.04 14.47
C LYS A 205 33.58 -23.50 13.08
N SER A 206 34.60 -22.99 12.40
CA SER A 206 34.52 -22.75 10.95
C SER A 206 34.59 -24.10 10.24
N LEU A 207 33.65 -24.35 9.32
CA LEU A 207 33.57 -25.61 8.58
C LEU A 207 34.18 -25.42 7.19
N GLU A 208 34.97 -26.41 6.77
CA GLU A 208 35.58 -26.44 5.44
C GLU A 208 35.43 -27.83 4.81
N TYR A 209 35.20 -27.85 3.51
CA TYR A 209 35.07 -29.07 2.71
C TYR A 209 35.78 -28.87 1.37
N ASN A 210 36.69 -29.77 1.00
CA ASN A 210 37.46 -29.69 -0.25
C ASN A 210 38.10 -28.30 -0.49
N GLY A 211 38.67 -27.70 0.56
CA GLY A 211 39.29 -26.37 0.50
C GLY A 211 38.33 -25.19 0.36
N ARG A 212 37.01 -25.41 0.50
CA ARG A 212 35.98 -24.37 0.45
C ARG A 212 35.28 -24.23 1.80
N ARG A 213 34.97 -22.98 2.17
CA ARG A 213 34.20 -22.71 3.39
C ARG A 213 32.75 -23.14 3.21
N VAL A 214 32.23 -23.82 4.22
CA VAL A 214 30.87 -24.34 4.27
C VAL A 214 30.13 -23.75 5.45
N HIS A 215 28.84 -23.50 5.29
CA HIS A 215 28.00 -22.95 6.34
C HIS A 215 26.71 -23.75 6.53
N ILE A 216 26.32 -23.96 7.78
CA ILE A 216 25.08 -24.62 8.17
C ILE A 216 24.17 -23.59 8.84
N PHE A 217 22.94 -23.46 8.32
CA PHE A 217 21.93 -22.55 8.83
C PHE A 217 20.62 -23.29 9.11
N PRO A 218 19.75 -22.79 10.01
CA PRO A 218 18.39 -23.29 10.10
C PRO A 218 17.61 -22.95 8.82
N ASP A 219 16.72 -23.84 8.38
CA ASP A 219 15.79 -23.54 7.27
C ASP A 219 14.59 -22.75 7.81
N LEU A 220 14.66 -21.42 7.70
CA LEU A 220 13.62 -20.50 8.17
C LEU A 220 12.70 -20.08 7.02
N THR A 221 11.44 -19.76 7.35
CA THR A 221 10.50 -19.21 6.37
C THR A 221 10.95 -17.84 5.89
N SER A 222 10.48 -17.44 4.70
CA SER A 222 10.84 -16.13 4.12
C SER A 222 10.46 -14.97 5.04
N ASP A 223 9.34 -15.07 5.73
CA ASP A 223 8.85 -14.00 6.59
C ASP A 223 9.69 -13.88 7.87
N VAL A 224 10.08 -15.00 8.48
CA VAL A 224 11.05 -14.98 9.59
C VAL A 224 12.39 -14.40 9.16
N LEU A 225 12.88 -14.76 7.97
CA LEU A 225 14.12 -14.20 7.42
C LEU A 225 14.03 -12.69 7.22
N LYS A 226 12.92 -12.20 6.64
CA LYS A 226 12.66 -10.75 6.48
C LYS A 226 12.65 -10.04 7.83
N GLN A 227 11.98 -10.59 8.85
CA GLN A 227 11.96 -9.99 10.19
C GLN A 227 13.37 -9.92 10.78
N ARG A 228 14.14 -11.02 10.71
CA ARG A 228 15.53 -11.06 11.19
C ARG A 228 16.47 -10.15 10.40
N TYR A 229 16.15 -9.82 9.16
CA TYR A 229 16.92 -8.89 8.33
C TYR A 229 16.74 -7.44 8.79
N ARG A 230 15.59 -7.08 9.37
CA ARG A 230 15.37 -5.74 9.97
C ARG A 230 16.38 -5.41 11.07
N PHE A 231 16.90 -6.44 11.75
CA PHE A 231 17.94 -6.32 12.78
C PHE A 231 19.38 -6.35 12.23
N ALA A 232 19.60 -6.29 10.90
CA ALA A 232 20.93 -6.41 10.29
C ALA A 232 21.93 -5.38 10.81
N GLU A 233 21.53 -4.10 10.88
CA GLU A 233 22.40 -3.03 11.39
C GLU A 233 22.72 -3.22 12.87
N LEU A 234 21.72 -3.58 13.69
CA LEU A 234 21.94 -3.87 15.11
C LEU A 234 22.90 -5.04 15.33
N LYS A 235 22.78 -6.13 14.55
CA LYS A 235 23.73 -7.25 14.60
C LYS A 235 25.16 -6.79 14.32
N LYS A 236 25.34 -5.91 13.32
CA LYS A 236 26.65 -5.38 12.94
C LYS A 236 27.24 -4.55 14.08
N LYS A 237 26.44 -3.64 14.68
CA LYS A 237 26.82 -2.85 15.85
C LYS A 237 27.19 -3.74 17.04
N CYS A 238 26.33 -4.71 17.41
CA CYS A 238 26.61 -5.65 18.49
C CYS A 238 27.89 -6.47 18.24
N LYS A 239 28.11 -6.94 17.01
CA LYS A 239 29.32 -7.70 16.64
C LYS A 239 30.58 -6.85 16.83
N ASN A 240 30.57 -5.59 16.40
CA ASN A 240 31.71 -4.69 16.50
C ASN A 240 32.05 -4.34 17.96
N LEU A 241 31.03 -4.24 18.83
CA LEU A 241 31.18 -3.93 20.25
C LEU A 241 31.35 -5.18 21.14
N GLY A 242 31.42 -6.38 20.54
CA GLY A 242 31.58 -7.64 21.28
C GLY A 242 30.37 -8.03 22.15
N VAL A 243 29.20 -7.44 21.90
CA VAL A 243 27.97 -7.73 22.64
C VAL A 243 27.41 -9.08 22.18
N LYS A 244 27.06 -9.96 23.12
CA LYS A 244 26.45 -11.25 22.80
C LYS A 244 25.01 -11.04 22.32
N TYR A 245 24.69 -11.52 21.13
CA TYR A 245 23.36 -11.43 20.56
C TYR A 245 22.94 -12.74 19.88
N GLY A 246 21.66 -12.86 19.61
CA GLY A 246 21.10 -14.00 18.90
C GLY A 246 19.64 -13.79 18.53
N PHE A 247 19.00 -14.88 18.11
CA PHE A 247 17.57 -14.90 17.85
C PHE A 247 16.97 -16.10 18.56
N ARG A 248 15.89 -15.87 19.31
CA ARG A 248 15.01 -16.95 19.72
C ARG A 248 14.09 -17.31 18.55
N PHE A 249 13.72 -18.57 18.44
CA PHE A 249 12.68 -18.95 17.48
C PHE A 249 11.34 -18.34 17.91
N PRO A 250 10.53 -17.79 16.98
CA PRO A 250 10.78 -17.70 15.55
C PRO A 250 11.74 -16.55 15.15
N PHE A 251 11.59 -15.36 15.70
CA PHE A 251 12.44 -14.20 15.39
C PHE A 251 12.73 -13.16 16.50
N PRO A 252 12.32 -13.29 17.78
CA PRO A 252 12.71 -12.30 18.77
C PRO A 252 14.23 -12.14 18.87
N PHE A 253 14.71 -10.91 18.79
CA PHE A 253 16.13 -10.58 18.90
C PHE A 253 16.52 -10.62 20.38
N ILE A 254 17.54 -11.39 20.71
CA ILE A 254 18.04 -11.48 22.09
C ILE A 254 19.40 -10.81 22.18
N VAL A 255 19.58 -10.05 23.26
CA VAL A 255 20.87 -9.45 23.59
C VAL A 255 21.18 -9.71 25.05
N THR A 256 22.40 -10.14 25.31
CA THR A 256 22.94 -10.31 26.66
C THR A 256 23.93 -9.17 26.91
N ALA A 257 23.56 -8.26 27.81
CA ALA A 257 24.39 -7.13 28.22
C ALA A 257 25.54 -7.59 29.13
N LYS A 258 26.51 -6.69 29.42
CA LYS A 258 27.69 -6.99 30.25
C LYS A 258 27.33 -7.49 31.65
N GLU A 259 26.18 -7.10 32.19
CA GLU A 259 25.67 -7.54 33.49
C GLU A 259 25.06 -8.95 33.49
N GLY A 260 25.07 -9.65 32.34
CA GLY A 260 24.50 -11.00 32.21
C GLY A 260 22.98 -11.03 32.02
N GLU A 261 22.30 -9.88 32.14
CA GLU A 261 20.87 -9.77 31.83
C GLU A 261 20.62 -9.99 30.34
N THR A 262 19.73 -10.93 30.01
CA THR A 262 19.33 -11.22 28.63
C THR A 262 17.94 -10.67 28.36
N LYS A 263 17.84 -9.67 27.48
CA LYS A 263 16.57 -9.11 27.04
C LYS A 263 16.19 -9.56 25.64
N THR A 264 14.89 -9.58 25.39
CA THR A 264 14.27 -10.03 24.15
C THR A 264 13.48 -8.87 23.54
N PHE A 265 13.61 -8.66 22.24
CA PHE A 265 12.99 -7.56 21.52
C PHE A 265 12.28 -8.06 20.25
N GLU A 266 11.11 -7.50 19.98
CA GLU A 266 10.35 -7.78 18.76
C GLU A 266 10.66 -6.77 17.65
N THR A 267 10.99 -5.54 18.01
CA THR A 267 11.26 -4.44 17.08
C THR A 267 12.72 -3.97 17.14
N PRO A 268 13.34 -3.61 16.01
CA PRO A 268 14.68 -3.01 16.00
C PRO A 268 14.74 -1.69 16.80
N GLU A 269 13.67 -0.90 16.80
CA GLU A 269 13.63 0.40 17.46
C GLU A 269 13.74 0.26 18.99
N GLU A 270 13.01 -0.69 19.59
CA GLU A 270 13.12 -0.99 21.02
C GLU A 270 14.49 -1.53 21.40
N ALA A 271 15.01 -2.47 20.60
CA ALA A 271 16.34 -3.02 20.80
C ALA A 271 17.42 -1.94 20.74
N GLY A 272 17.36 -1.06 19.74
CA GLY A 272 18.30 0.05 19.58
C GLY A 272 18.29 1.01 20.77
N LYS A 273 17.09 1.41 21.25
CA LYS A 273 16.92 2.27 22.43
C LYS A 273 17.46 1.65 23.72
N TYR A 274 17.30 0.33 23.87
CA TYR A 274 17.87 -0.36 25.03
C TYR A 274 19.40 -0.40 24.95
N LEU A 275 19.94 -0.76 23.78
CA LEU A 275 21.39 -0.89 23.60
C LEU A 275 22.12 0.44 23.73
N SER A 276 21.52 1.55 23.29
CA SER A 276 22.09 2.88 23.47
C SER A 276 22.18 3.33 24.94
N ARG A 277 21.39 2.72 25.83
CA ARG A 277 21.41 3.03 27.27
C ARG A 277 22.36 2.14 28.05
N VAL A 278 22.52 0.89 27.62
CA VAL A 278 23.20 -0.17 28.40
C VAL A 278 24.62 -0.45 27.88
N VAL A 279 24.92 -0.10 26.63
CA VAL A 279 26.22 -0.37 26.01
C VAL A 279 27.01 0.92 25.86
N ASP A 280 28.17 0.99 26.50
CA ASP A 280 29.13 2.09 26.34
C ASP A 280 29.59 2.20 24.88
N ASN A 281 29.75 3.43 24.37
CA ASN A 281 30.17 3.71 22.99
C ASN A 281 29.20 3.16 21.92
N TRP A 282 27.91 3.06 22.22
CA TRP A 282 26.91 2.73 21.21
C TRP A 282 26.84 3.84 20.14
N PRO A 283 27.10 3.54 18.86
CA PRO A 283 27.05 4.55 17.81
C PRO A 283 25.60 4.99 17.60
N VAL A 284 25.32 6.23 18.00
CA VAL A 284 24.07 6.94 17.73
C VAL A 284 24.08 7.35 16.26
N ASP A 285 23.03 6.97 15.53
CA ASP A 285 22.82 7.42 14.15
C ASP A 285 22.16 8.81 14.14
#